data_AF-A0A822CBK6-F1
#
_entry.id   AF-A0A822CBK6-F1
#
_cell.length_a   1.000
_cell.length_b   1.000
_cell.length_c   1.000
_cell.angle_alpha   90.00
_cell.angle_beta   90.00
_cell.angle_gamma   90.00
#
_symmetry.space_group_name_H-M   'P 1'
#
loop_
_entity.id
_entity.type
_entity.pdbx_description
1 polymer ?
#
loop_
_entity_poly.entity_id
_entity_poly.type
_entity_poly.pdbx_seq_one_letter_code
_entity_poly.pdbx_strand_id
1 'polypeptide(L)'
;EFEILASGLVGNSDEYLLRAVQQSLSETALTWYIQTQLEQPVNSWTQFKQLFIRRFRTPEKIESLRGRLRSLWQNDNEPTADYF
;
A
#
# COMPACT_ATOMS: atom_id res chain seq x y z
N GLU A 1 5.17 -3.95 -2.83
CA GLU A 1 5.79 -2.64 -3.16
C GLU A 1 5.67 -1.59 -2.04
N PHE A 2 4.49 -1.30 -1.50
CA PHE A 2 4.34 -0.24 -0.48
C PHE A 2 5.18 -0.44 0.80
N GLU A 3 5.27 -1.68 1.30
CA GLU A 3 6.08 -2.00 2.50
C GLU A 3 7.61 -1.94 2.25
N ILE A 4 8.07 -2.12 1.01
CA ILE A 4 9.50 -2.12 0.65
C ILE A 4 10.01 -0.68 0.42
N LEU A 5 9.16 0.22 -0.09
CA LEU A 5 9.50 1.65 -0.24
C LEU A 5 9.44 2.41 1.10
N ALA A 6 8.75 1.88 2.11
CA ALA A 6 8.61 2.50 3.43
C ALA A 6 9.83 2.29 4.36
N SER A 7 10.74 1.35 4.04
CA SER A 7 11.90 1.05 4.89
C SER A 7 12.97 2.15 4.85
N GLY A 8 13.11 2.87 3.73
CA GLY A 8 14.02 4.01 3.59
C GLY A 8 13.57 5.30 4.29
N LEU A 9 12.38 5.27 4.89
CA LEU A 9 11.71 6.45 5.46
C LEU A 9 11.77 6.51 6.99
N VAL A 10 12.35 5.49 7.64
CA VAL A 10 12.50 5.41 9.10
C VAL A 10 13.37 6.57 9.61
N GLY A 11 12.85 7.35 10.55
CA GLY A 11 13.54 8.48 11.17
C GLY A 11 13.21 9.87 10.59
N ASN A 12 12.42 9.94 9.52
CA ASN A 12 11.92 11.22 8.99
C ASN A 12 10.70 11.74 9.77
N SER A 13 10.46 13.05 9.72
CA SER A 13 9.29 13.66 10.35
C SER A 13 7.98 13.24 9.68
N ASP A 14 6.89 13.16 10.45
CA ASP A 14 5.57 12.81 9.93
C ASP A 14 5.14 13.74 8.78
N GLU A 15 5.48 15.03 8.84
CA GLU A 15 5.21 15.99 7.77
C GLU A 15 5.91 15.61 6.45
N TYR A 16 7.19 15.21 6.52
CA TYR A 16 7.94 14.77 5.34
C TYR A 16 7.33 13.49 4.76
N LEU A 17 7.01 12.51 5.62
CA LEU A 17 6.42 11.24 5.21
C LEU A 17 5.07 11.42 4.52
N LEU A 18 4.22 12.30 5.06
CA LEU A 18 2.92 12.59 4.49
C LEU A 18 3.00 13.33 3.16
N ARG A 19 4.00 14.20 2.96
CA ARG A 19 4.26 14.82 1.64
C ARG A 19 4.79 13.82 0.62
N ALA A 20 5.77 13.01 1.02
CA ALA A 20 6.35 12.00 0.14
C ALA A 20 5.31 10.97 -0.31
N VAL A 21 4.45 10.51 0.61
CA VAL A 21 3.39 9.57 0.25
C VAL A 21 2.38 10.20 -0.68
N GLN A 22 1.98 11.46 -0.46
CA GLN A 22 1.02 12.15 -1.31
C GLN A 22 1.47 12.21 -2.77
N GLN A 23 2.77 12.42 -3.01
CA GLN A 23 3.35 12.42 -4.36
C GLN A 23 3.44 11.01 -4.97
N SER A 24 3.43 9.97 -4.14
CA SER A 24 3.58 8.58 -4.55
C SER A 24 2.23 7.86 -4.76
N LEU A 25 1.13 8.43 -4.26
CA LEU A 25 -0.21 7.86 -4.43
C LEU A 25 -0.69 8.06 -5.88
N SER A 26 -1.18 6.98 -6.50
CA SER A 26 -1.77 7.02 -7.83
C SER A 26 -3.30 7.13 -7.78
N GLU A 27 -3.86 7.89 -8.72
CA GLU A 27 -5.29 7.94 -9.08
C GLU A 27 -6.25 7.83 -7.87
N THR A 28 -6.90 6.66 -7.73
CA THR A 28 -7.92 6.37 -6.71
C THR A 28 -7.40 6.57 -5.29
N ALA A 29 -6.14 6.23 -5.04
CA ALA A 29 -5.55 6.36 -3.72
C ALA A 29 -5.24 7.83 -3.38
N LEU A 30 -4.86 8.63 -4.38
CA LEU A 30 -4.68 10.06 -4.22
C LEU A 30 -6.01 10.77 -3.98
N THR A 31 -7.04 10.47 -4.78
CA THR A 31 -8.39 11.03 -4.60
C THR A 31 -8.96 10.71 -3.22
N TRP A 32 -8.83 9.45 -2.78
CA TRP A 32 -9.23 9.04 -1.43
C TRP A 32 -8.50 9.84 -0.36
N TYR A 33 -7.18 10.01 -0.50
CA TYR A 33 -6.39 10.71 0.51
C TYR A 33 -6.76 12.19 0.61
N ILE A 34 -6.99 12.86 -0.52
CA ILE A 34 -7.46 14.26 -0.56
C ILE A 34 -8.82 14.39 0.13
N GLN A 35 -9.78 13.52 -0.16
CA GLN A 35 -11.09 13.52 0.49
C GLN A 35 -10.98 13.27 1.99
N THR A 36 -10.15 12.30 2.38
CA THR A 36 -9.90 11.99 3.79
C THR A 36 -9.34 13.20 4.52
N GLN A 37 -8.39 13.93 3.92
CA GLN A 37 -7.82 15.15 4.51
C GLN A 37 -8.85 16.27 4.72
N LEU A 38 -9.90 16.36 3.87
CA LEU A 38 -10.98 17.32 4.02
C LEU A 38 -11.93 16.98 5.17
N GLU A 39 -12.21 15.69 5.36
CA GLU A 39 -13.13 15.20 6.41
C GLU A 39 -12.44 15.07 7.77
N GLN A 40 -11.22 14.53 7.77
CA GLN A 40 -10.41 14.27 8.94
C GLN A 40 -8.93 14.53 8.62
N PRO A 41 -8.36 15.67 9.07
CA PRO A 41 -6.95 15.96 8.87
C PRO A 41 -6.06 14.83 9.40
N VAL A 42 -5.22 14.28 8.53
CA VAL A 42 -4.25 13.23 8.88
C VAL A 42 -2.89 13.90 9.03
N ASN A 43 -2.43 14.00 10.27
CA ASN A 43 -1.19 14.69 10.64
C ASN A 43 -0.10 13.76 11.17
N SER A 44 -0.42 12.47 11.35
CA SER A 44 0.55 11.46 11.73
C SER A 44 0.71 10.36 10.67
N TRP A 45 1.94 9.92 10.48
CA TRP A 45 2.25 8.79 9.62
C TRP A 45 1.57 7.49 10.08
N THR A 46 1.46 7.30 11.39
CA THR A 46 0.80 6.11 11.96
C THR A 46 -0.69 6.11 11.64
N GLN A 47 -1.35 7.25 11.80
CA GLN A 47 -2.76 7.42 11.47
C GLN A 47 -3.01 7.17 9.97
N PHE A 48 -2.16 7.73 9.10
CA PHE A 48 -2.23 7.48 7.66
C PHE A 48 -2.17 5.99 7.34
N LYS A 49 -1.18 5.26 7.89
CA LYS A 49 -1.03 3.81 7.65
C LYS A 49 -2.27 3.03 8.06
N GLN A 50 -2.84 3.32 9.22
CA GLN A 50 -4.03 2.63 9.71
C GLN A 50 -5.23 2.86 8.78
N LEU A 51 -5.47 4.12 8.38
CA LEU A 51 -6.57 4.46 7.47
C LEU A 51 -6.36 3.84 6.08
N PHE A 52 -5.13 3.89 5.57
CA PHE A 52 -4.77 3.33 4.26
C PHE A 52 -4.99 1.82 4.22
N ILE A 53 -4.50 1.09 5.23
CA ILE A 53 -4.71 -0.36 5.37
C ILE A 53 -6.21 -0.66 5.46
N ARG A 54 -6.96 0.06 6.30
CA ARG A 54 -8.40 -0.15 6.44
C ARG A 54 -9.15 0.04 5.12
N ARG A 55 -8.76 1.04 4.31
CA ARG A 55 -9.41 1.34 3.04
C ARG A 55 -9.05 0.36 1.92
N PHE A 56 -7.79 0.00 1.81
CA PHE A 56 -7.25 -0.71 0.64
C PHE A 56 -6.92 -2.19 0.89
N ARG A 57 -6.68 -2.59 2.13
CA ARG A 57 -6.30 -3.95 2.53
C ARG A 57 -7.47 -4.62 3.28
N THR A 58 -8.61 -4.76 2.60
CA THR A 58 -9.81 -5.40 3.18
C THR A 58 -9.65 -6.92 3.21
N PRO A 59 -10.35 -7.64 4.13
CA PRO A 59 -10.31 -9.10 4.19
C PRO A 59 -10.65 -9.77 2.86
N GLU A 60 -11.60 -9.22 2.12
CA GLU A 60 -12.04 -9.75 0.82
C GLU A 60 -10.94 -9.62 -0.24
N LYS A 61 -10.22 -8.48 -0.25
CA LYS A 61 -9.08 -8.27 -1.16
C LYS A 61 -7.90 -9.17 -0.79
N ILE A 62 -7.66 -9.38 0.52
CA ILE A 62 -6.64 -10.32 0.99
C ILE A 62 -7.00 -11.74 0.53
N GLU A 63 -8.25 -12.16 0.71
CA GLU A 63 -8.67 -13.51 0.36
C GLU A 63 -8.70 -13.72 -1.16
N SER A 64 -9.10 -12.71 -1.93
CA SER A 64 -8.98 -12.71 -3.39
C SER A 64 -7.53 -12.85 -3.85
N LEU A 65 -6.60 -12.10 -3.24
CA LEU A 65 -5.16 -12.20 -3.53
C LEU A 65 -4.62 -13.60 -3.20
N ARG A 66 -4.98 -14.15 -2.02
CA ARG A 66 -4.59 -15.51 -1.63
C ARG A 66 -5.15 -16.56 -2.59
N GLY A 67 -6.40 -16.41 -3.02
CA GLY A 67 -7.01 -17.26 -4.03
C GLY A 67 -6.24 -17.22 -5.34
N ARG A 68 -5.87 -16.02 -5.82
CA ARG A 68 -5.03 -15.84 -7.01
C ARG A 68 -3.65 -16.48 -6.85
N LEU A 69 -2.99 -16.27 -5.72
CA LEU A 69 -1.68 -16.89 -5.45
C LEU A 69 -1.75 -18.42 -5.50
N ARG A 70 -2.79 -19.02 -4.91
CA ARG A 70 -3.00 -20.49 -4.97
C ARG A 70 -3.29 -21.01 -6.38
N SER A 71 -3.75 -20.14 -7.28
CA SER A 71 -4.00 -20.50 -8.68
C SER A 71 -2.78 -20.30 -9.59
N LEU A 72 -1.71 -19.67 -9.09
CA LEU A 72 -0.46 -19.50 -9.82
C LEU A 72 0.39 -20.76 -9.65
N TRP A 73 0.42 -21.57 -10.69
CA TRP A 73 1.35 -22.69 -10.83
C TRP A 73 2.54 -22.23 -11.65
N GLN A 74 3.72 -22.77 -11.35
CA GLN A 74 4.90 -22.58 -12.19
C GLN A 74 4.59 -23.09 -13.59
N ASN A 75 4.86 -22.28 -14.61
CA ASN A 75 4.66 -22.72 -15.99
C ASN A 75 5.77 -23.70 -16.42
N ASP A 76 5.46 -24.59 -17.38
CA ASP A 76 6.39 -25.65 -17.83
C ASP A 76 7.78 -25.14 -18.29
N ASN A 77 7.86 -23.87 -18.72
CA ASN A 77 9.08 -23.23 -19.21
C ASN A 77 9.56 -22.06 -18.33
N GLU A 78 8.99 -21.86 -17.15
CA GLU A 78 9.35 -20.77 -16.24
C GLU A 78 10.51 -21.19 -15.33
N PRO A 79 11.65 -20.48 -15.31
CA PRO A 79 12.73 -20.76 -14.37
C PRO A 79 12.24 -20.68 -12.93
N THR A 80 12.63 -21.64 -12.09
CA THR A 80 12.20 -21.69 -10.68
C THR A 80 12.54 -20.41 -9.92
N ALA A 81 13.65 -19.75 -10.24
CA ALA A 81 14.04 -18.50 -9.61
C ALA A 81 13.10 -17.32 -9.94
N ASP A 82 12.39 -17.37 -11.08
CA ASP A 82 11.46 -16.31 -11.49
C ASP A 82 10.05 -16.55 -10.90
N TYR A 83 9.71 -17.81 -10.60
CA TYR A 83 8.44 -18.19 -9.97
C TYR A 83 8.38 -17.87 -8.46
N PHE A 84 9.52 -17.91 -7.76
CA PHE A 84 9.63 -17.68 -6.32
C PHE A 84 10.00 -16.24 -5.96
#